data_AF-A0A7Z0TKH6-F1
#
_entry.id   AF-A0A7Z0TKH6-F1
#
_cell.length_a   1.000
_cell.length_b   1.000
_cell.length_c   1.000
_cell.angle_alpha   90.00
_cell.angle_beta   90.00
_cell.angle_gamma   90.00
#
_symmetry.space_group_name_H-M   'P 1'
#
loop_
_entity.id
_entity.type
_entity.pdbx_description
1 polymer ?
#
loop_
_entity_poly.entity_id
_entity_poly.type
_entity_poly.pdbx_seq_one_letter_code
_entity_poly.pdbx_strand_id
1 'polypeptide(L)'
;MLIPAFFLNCVVAIGDVATALTPGAPPRVEWQTTGTGFFYGYVLKDDADVAKRQYEIYLVTARHVVAGKQNLKIRVNPASVGATGKEFEVPSNPPPGATTWFYHPDPTIDVAAVRVNFNELTASGFEVNFFTQDVATILKSQMRDKQVAAGDGVFVLGFPMNLAGQQRNYVIVRQGVIARNSEMLDNASTTFMVDAFVFPGNSGGPVVLKPEIVSIEGTSGHDRAALIGIVTQSRNYVDTAISPQTGRPRISFEENAGLAEVLPLDYVNEAITTYRRSKGWPDPLPRAAATSQPPAESDTPVAPVPAEQQRGLRPRGRKRLAAVKAVKKALISKKALVAKKALAAKRGRSAKRIVAKQALGAKPTSNVRRIHRVGEKPGNDDTDEKV
;
A
#
# COMPACT_ATOMS: atom_id res chain seq x y z
N MET A 1 -1.63 10.26 -14.33
CA MET A 1 -2.46 9.51 -13.37
C MET A 1 -1.66 8.30 -12.92
N LEU A 2 -1.48 8.06 -11.61
CA LEU A 2 -0.61 6.99 -11.10
C LEU A 2 -1.32 5.64 -10.90
N ILE A 3 -2.66 5.66 -10.87
CA ILE A 3 -3.51 4.47 -10.83
C ILE A 3 -4.37 4.50 -12.08
N PRO A 4 -4.38 3.46 -12.94
CA PRO A 4 -5.31 3.38 -14.05
C PRO A 4 -6.78 3.42 -13.58
N ALA A 5 -7.66 4.15 -14.29
CA ALA A 5 -9.03 4.35 -13.83
C ALA A 5 -9.78 3.02 -13.66
N PHE A 6 -9.49 2.06 -14.54
CA PHE A 6 -10.10 0.75 -14.50
C PHE A 6 -9.80 -0.02 -13.20
N PHE A 7 -8.71 0.27 -12.49
CA PHE A 7 -8.41 -0.36 -11.20
C PHE A 7 -9.50 -0.05 -10.16
N LEU A 8 -10.07 1.15 -10.18
CA LEU A 8 -11.16 1.52 -9.28
C LEU A 8 -12.45 0.75 -9.64
N ASN A 9 -12.67 0.51 -10.93
CA ASN A 9 -13.81 -0.26 -11.43
C ASN A 9 -13.65 -1.78 -11.20
N CYS A 10 -12.48 -2.23 -10.73
CA CYS A 10 -12.28 -3.60 -10.26
C CYS A 10 -12.76 -3.79 -8.80
N VAL A 11 -12.95 -2.73 -8.02
CA VAL A 11 -13.15 -2.82 -6.56
C VAL A 11 -14.63 -2.68 -6.19
N VAL A 12 -15.13 -3.55 -5.33
CA VAL A 12 -16.53 -3.60 -4.90
C VAL A 12 -16.67 -3.62 -3.38
N ALA A 13 -17.70 -2.94 -2.87
CA ALA A 13 -18.02 -2.96 -1.44
C ALA A 13 -18.75 -4.26 -1.13
N ILE A 14 -18.35 -4.94 -0.05
CA ILE A 14 -19.02 -6.13 0.49
C ILE A 14 -19.68 -5.73 1.80
N GLY A 15 -20.95 -6.02 1.95
CA GLY A 15 -21.73 -5.55 3.08
C GLY A 15 -23.16 -6.08 3.05
N ASP A 16 -24.00 -5.47 3.85
CA ASP A 16 -25.43 -5.75 3.91
C ASP A 16 -26.22 -4.44 4.00
N VAL A 17 -27.54 -4.57 3.94
CA VAL A 17 -28.45 -3.45 4.18
C VAL A 17 -29.00 -3.63 5.58
N ALA A 18 -28.70 -2.68 6.46
CA ALA A 18 -29.03 -2.75 7.86
C ALA A 18 -29.73 -1.48 8.33
N THR A 19 -30.48 -1.60 9.41
CA THR A 19 -31.15 -0.47 10.05
C THR A 19 -30.15 0.26 10.93
N ALA A 20 -29.75 1.46 10.52
CA ALA A 20 -28.97 2.38 11.32
C ALA A 20 -29.85 3.07 12.37
N LEU A 21 -29.40 3.03 13.62
CA LEU A 21 -30.02 3.67 14.76
C LEU A 21 -29.12 4.81 15.24
N THR A 22 -29.49 6.03 14.90
CA THR A 22 -28.80 7.24 15.38
C THR A 22 -29.63 7.84 16.53
N PRO A 23 -29.04 8.08 17.72
CA PRO A 23 -29.77 8.69 18.84
C PRO A 23 -30.45 9.99 18.42
N GLY A 24 -31.75 10.10 18.68
CA GLY A 24 -32.55 11.29 18.34
C GLY A 24 -32.99 11.39 16.86
N ALA A 25 -32.73 10.37 16.03
CA ALA A 25 -33.21 10.31 14.65
C ALA A 25 -34.07 9.06 14.40
N PRO A 26 -35.01 9.09 13.43
CA PRO A 26 -35.76 7.91 13.05
C PRO A 26 -34.81 6.83 12.47
N PRO A 27 -35.13 5.53 12.64
CA PRO A 27 -34.38 4.45 12.01
C PRO A 27 -34.27 4.65 10.50
N ARG A 28 -33.08 4.39 9.95
CA ARG A 28 -32.84 4.48 8.51
C ARG A 28 -32.28 3.16 8.01
N VAL A 29 -32.82 2.67 6.90
CA VAL A 29 -32.28 1.51 6.21
C VAL A 29 -31.17 2.01 5.29
N GLU A 30 -29.94 1.59 5.56
CA GLU A 30 -28.77 2.03 4.79
C GLU A 30 -27.79 0.89 4.56
N TRP A 31 -26.93 1.09 3.55
CA TRP A 31 -25.85 0.16 3.25
C TRP A 31 -24.78 0.20 4.36
N GLN A 32 -24.38 -0.98 4.84
CA GLN A 32 -23.29 -1.16 5.78
C GLN A 32 -22.19 -2.02 5.17
N THR A 33 -21.05 -1.39 4.92
CA THR A 33 -19.87 -2.02 4.36
C THR A 33 -19.13 -2.75 5.46
N THR A 34 -18.99 -4.05 5.27
CA THR A 34 -18.23 -4.95 6.15
C THR A 34 -16.80 -5.13 5.68
N GLY A 35 -16.57 -5.09 4.37
CA GLY A 35 -15.25 -5.29 3.77
C GLY A 35 -15.20 -4.83 2.33
N THR A 36 -14.05 -5.08 1.71
CA THR A 36 -13.79 -4.78 0.31
C THR A 36 -13.54 -6.09 -0.44
N GLY A 37 -13.98 -6.18 -1.69
CA GLY A 37 -13.54 -7.20 -2.62
C GLY A 37 -13.10 -6.59 -3.95
N PHE A 38 -12.55 -7.42 -4.82
CA PHE A 38 -12.19 -7.00 -6.17
C PHE A 38 -12.37 -8.13 -7.18
N PHE A 39 -12.63 -7.77 -8.43
CA PHE A 39 -12.69 -8.71 -9.52
C PHE A 39 -11.29 -9.05 -10.04
N TYR A 40 -11.03 -10.35 -10.17
CA TYR A 40 -9.76 -10.93 -10.57
C TYR A 40 -9.97 -11.86 -11.75
N GLY A 41 -9.29 -11.60 -12.87
CA GLY A 41 -9.33 -12.42 -14.07
C GLY A 41 -8.20 -13.42 -14.10
N TYR A 42 -8.51 -14.68 -13.83
CA TYR A 42 -7.59 -15.80 -13.93
C TYR A 42 -7.49 -16.26 -15.38
N VAL A 43 -6.28 -16.41 -15.93
CA VAL A 43 -6.09 -16.75 -17.34
C VAL A 43 -6.59 -18.18 -17.58
N LEU A 44 -7.56 -18.35 -18.47
CA LEU A 44 -8.08 -19.65 -18.88
C LEU A 44 -7.42 -20.12 -20.18
N LYS A 45 -7.27 -19.19 -21.12
CA LYS A 45 -6.62 -19.42 -22.41
C LYS A 45 -5.66 -18.27 -22.68
N ASP A 46 -4.37 -18.58 -22.69
CA ASP A 46 -3.33 -17.62 -23.02
C ASP A 46 -3.22 -17.42 -24.54
N ASP A 47 -2.82 -16.22 -24.94
CA ASP A 47 -2.60 -15.78 -26.31
C ASP A 47 -1.44 -14.77 -26.34
N ALA A 48 -0.73 -14.69 -27.46
CA ALA A 48 0.31 -13.67 -27.65
C ALA A 48 -0.29 -12.27 -27.71
N ASP A 49 -1.50 -12.15 -28.27
CA ASP A 49 -2.30 -10.93 -28.24
C ASP A 49 -3.14 -10.88 -26.95
N VAL A 50 -2.80 -9.94 -26.06
CA VAL A 50 -3.47 -9.76 -24.76
C VAL A 50 -4.98 -9.58 -24.92
N ALA A 51 -5.45 -8.98 -26.02
CA ALA A 51 -6.86 -8.75 -26.28
C ALA A 51 -7.64 -10.03 -26.60
N LYS A 52 -6.94 -11.12 -26.98
CA LYS A 52 -7.54 -12.42 -27.31
C LYS A 52 -7.49 -13.42 -26.15
N ARG A 53 -6.82 -13.06 -25.05
CA ARG A 53 -6.78 -13.89 -23.84
C ARG A 53 -8.17 -14.03 -23.25
N GLN A 54 -8.48 -15.24 -22.79
CA GLN A 54 -9.73 -15.51 -22.12
C GLN A 54 -9.48 -15.66 -20.63
N TYR A 55 -10.35 -15.02 -19.84
CA TYR A 55 -10.25 -15.01 -18.39
C TYR A 55 -11.50 -15.62 -17.78
N GLU A 56 -11.32 -16.37 -16.71
CA GLU A 56 -12.38 -16.68 -15.78
C GLU A 56 -12.32 -15.69 -14.61
N ILE A 57 -13.46 -15.06 -14.31
CA ILE A 57 -13.51 -13.96 -13.36
C ILE A 57 -13.99 -14.43 -11.99
N TYR A 58 -13.28 -13.99 -10.97
CA TYR A 58 -13.57 -14.25 -9.57
C TYR A 58 -13.74 -12.94 -8.83
N LEU A 59 -14.71 -12.89 -7.90
CA LEU A 59 -14.70 -11.90 -6.84
C LEU A 59 -13.81 -12.44 -5.72
N VAL A 60 -12.78 -11.68 -5.36
CA VAL A 60 -11.78 -12.02 -4.36
C VAL A 60 -11.89 -11.09 -3.17
N THR A 61 -11.74 -11.62 -1.96
CA THR A 61 -11.71 -10.87 -0.70
C THR A 61 -10.95 -11.67 0.38
N ALA A 62 -10.87 -11.13 1.59
CA ALA A 62 -10.33 -11.85 2.74
C ALA A 62 -11.35 -12.85 3.29
N ARG A 63 -10.91 -14.02 3.76
CA ARG A 63 -11.81 -15.07 4.26
C ARG A 63 -12.68 -14.58 5.42
N HIS A 64 -12.11 -13.87 6.38
CA HIS A 64 -12.86 -13.35 7.53
C HIS A 64 -13.93 -12.30 7.16
N VAL A 65 -13.89 -11.73 5.94
CA VAL A 65 -14.94 -10.82 5.45
C VAL A 65 -16.23 -11.58 5.20
N VAL A 66 -16.17 -12.84 4.78
CA VAL A 66 -17.32 -13.62 4.31
C VAL A 66 -17.63 -14.86 5.16
N ALA A 67 -16.63 -15.45 5.82
CA ALA A 67 -16.81 -16.67 6.59
C ALA A 67 -17.79 -16.49 7.75
N GLY A 68 -18.78 -17.37 7.84
CA GLY A 68 -19.79 -17.38 8.91
C GLY A 68 -20.84 -16.26 8.82
N LYS A 69 -20.81 -15.42 7.78
CA LYS A 69 -21.78 -14.33 7.60
C LYS A 69 -22.92 -14.75 6.68
N GLN A 70 -24.10 -14.19 6.93
CA GLN A 70 -25.32 -14.43 6.16
C GLN A 70 -25.79 -13.14 5.50
N ASN A 71 -26.53 -13.26 4.40
CA ASN A 71 -27.14 -12.13 3.68
C ASN A 71 -26.14 -11.09 3.18
N LEU A 72 -24.88 -11.49 2.96
CA LEU A 72 -23.91 -10.59 2.36
C LEU A 72 -24.30 -10.28 0.92
N LYS A 73 -24.05 -9.04 0.55
CA LYS A 73 -24.21 -8.49 -0.78
C LYS A 73 -22.91 -7.85 -1.22
N ILE A 74 -22.74 -7.75 -2.53
CA ILE A 74 -21.83 -6.78 -3.13
C ILE A 74 -22.63 -5.62 -3.70
N ARG A 75 -22.07 -4.42 -3.65
CA ARG A 75 -22.63 -3.26 -4.36
C ARG A 75 -21.80 -2.97 -5.59
N VAL A 76 -22.45 -2.77 -6.74
CA VAL A 76 -21.81 -2.52 -8.04
C VAL A 76 -22.41 -1.26 -8.66
N ASN A 77 -21.57 -0.44 -9.27
CA ASN A 77 -21.98 0.82 -9.88
C ASN A 77 -22.51 0.60 -11.31
N PRO A 78 -23.67 1.16 -11.68
CA PRO A 78 -24.05 1.29 -13.09
C PRO A 78 -23.10 2.23 -13.85
N ALA A 79 -22.93 1.99 -15.15
CA ALA A 79 -22.14 2.84 -16.05
C ALA A 79 -22.79 4.20 -16.30
N SER A 80 -24.10 4.34 -16.06
CA SER A 80 -24.77 5.63 -16.11
C SER A 80 -24.29 6.55 -14.99
N VAL A 81 -23.82 7.74 -15.39
CA VAL A 81 -23.38 8.78 -14.46
C VAL A 81 -24.55 9.20 -13.57
N GLY A 82 -24.32 9.26 -12.26
CA GLY A 82 -25.34 9.66 -11.30
C GLY A 82 -26.38 8.58 -10.97
N ALA A 83 -26.27 7.37 -11.53
CA ALA A 83 -27.12 6.25 -11.12
C ALA A 83 -26.69 5.63 -9.79
N THR A 84 -27.68 5.10 -9.06
CA THR A 84 -27.51 4.43 -7.77
C THR A 84 -26.87 3.06 -7.95
N GLY A 85 -25.96 2.70 -7.04
CA GLY A 85 -25.36 1.37 -6.97
C GLY A 85 -26.44 0.30 -6.84
N LYS A 86 -26.24 -0.85 -7.50
CA LYS A 86 -27.11 -2.01 -7.35
C LYS A 86 -26.42 -3.07 -6.51
N GLU A 87 -27.23 -3.76 -5.72
CA GLU A 87 -26.77 -4.78 -4.80
C GLU A 87 -27.03 -6.17 -5.38
N PHE A 88 -26.08 -7.07 -5.21
CA PHE A 88 -26.18 -8.46 -5.62
C PHE A 88 -25.87 -9.35 -4.42
N GLU A 89 -26.74 -10.32 -4.15
CA GLU A 89 -26.47 -11.31 -3.12
C GLU A 89 -25.22 -12.11 -3.50
N VAL A 90 -24.34 -12.31 -2.53
CA VAL A 90 -23.27 -13.29 -2.64
C VAL A 90 -23.69 -14.59 -1.95
N PRO A 91 -23.30 -15.76 -2.48
CA PRO A 91 -23.71 -17.03 -1.91
C PRO A 91 -23.25 -17.15 -0.45
N SER A 92 -24.18 -17.09 0.51
CA SER A 92 -23.87 -17.22 1.94
C SER A 92 -24.16 -18.64 2.46
N ASN A 93 -25.23 -19.24 1.93
CA ASN A 93 -25.62 -20.63 2.15
C ASN A 93 -26.20 -21.20 0.83
N PRO A 94 -25.35 -21.49 -0.16
CA PRO A 94 -25.83 -21.93 -1.45
C PRO A 94 -26.47 -23.33 -1.37
N PRO A 95 -27.50 -23.60 -2.19
CA PRO A 95 -28.03 -24.94 -2.36
C PRO A 95 -26.92 -25.95 -2.72
N PRO A 96 -27.07 -27.24 -2.38
CA PRO A 96 -26.14 -28.27 -2.82
C PRO A 96 -25.91 -28.22 -4.34
N GLY A 97 -24.65 -28.14 -4.75
CA GLY A 97 -24.26 -28.06 -6.16
C GLY A 97 -24.15 -26.64 -6.74
N ALA A 98 -24.62 -25.60 -6.06
CA ALA A 98 -24.44 -24.22 -6.50
C ALA A 98 -23.02 -23.70 -6.21
N THR A 99 -22.57 -22.72 -7.01
CA THR A 99 -21.29 -22.04 -6.79
C THR A 99 -21.32 -21.29 -5.46
N THR A 100 -20.31 -21.53 -4.63
CA THR A 100 -20.14 -20.91 -3.33
C THR A 100 -18.78 -20.23 -3.23
N TRP A 101 -18.58 -19.45 -2.17
CA TRP A 101 -17.23 -19.10 -1.72
C TRP A 101 -16.40 -20.36 -1.53
N PHE A 102 -15.24 -20.37 -2.16
CA PHE A 102 -14.17 -21.30 -1.82
C PHE A 102 -13.04 -20.52 -1.14
N TYR A 103 -12.24 -21.27 -0.39
CA TYR A 103 -11.17 -20.74 0.42
C TYR A 103 -9.85 -21.38 0.03
N HIS A 104 -8.75 -20.77 0.44
CA HIS A 104 -7.44 -21.40 0.33
C HIS A 104 -7.42 -22.76 1.10
N PRO A 105 -6.80 -23.83 0.56
CA PRO A 105 -6.75 -25.13 1.21
C PRO A 105 -6.07 -25.10 2.58
N ASP A 106 -5.02 -24.29 2.74
CA ASP A 106 -4.45 -23.97 4.06
C ASP A 106 -5.41 -23.02 4.82
N PRO A 107 -5.94 -23.42 5.98
CA PRO A 107 -6.88 -22.61 6.75
C PRO A 107 -6.28 -21.35 7.37
N THR A 108 -4.95 -21.25 7.47
CA THR A 108 -4.24 -20.07 7.97
C THR A 108 -4.14 -18.95 6.94
N ILE A 109 -4.42 -19.25 5.67
CA ILE A 109 -4.39 -18.29 4.57
C ILE A 109 -5.77 -17.68 4.38
N ASP A 110 -5.86 -16.39 4.69
CA ASP A 110 -7.08 -15.57 4.76
C ASP A 110 -7.57 -15.10 3.38
N VAL A 111 -7.78 -16.03 2.45
CA VAL A 111 -8.32 -15.77 1.11
C VAL A 111 -9.67 -16.45 0.94
N ALA A 112 -10.62 -15.71 0.35
CA ALA A 112 -11.87 -16.24 -0.17
C ALA A 112 -12.10 -15.73 -1.59
N ALA A 113 -12.64 -16.59 -2.44
CA ALA A 113 -13.06 -16.21 -3.78
C ALA A 113 -14.34 -16.93 -4.17
N VAL A 114 -15.10 -16.31 -5.09
CA VAL A 114 -16.28 -16.90 -5.71
C VAL A 114 -16.27 -16.57 -7.19
N ARG A 115 -16.59 -17.55 -8.03
CA ARG A 115 -16.66 -17.34 -9.49
C ARG A 115 -17.85 -16.45 -9.83
N VAL A 116 -17.67 -15.50 -10.75
CA VAL A 116 -18.67 -14.51 -11.14
C VAL A 116 -19.01 -14.62 -12.63
N ASN A 117 -20.29 -14.52 -12.97
CA ASN A 117 -20.72 -14.37 -14.36
C ASN A 117 -20.50 -12.92 -14.84
N PHE A 118 -19.27 -12.60 -15.20
CA PHE A 118 -18.88 -11.22 -15.53
C PHE A 118 -19.55 -10.68 -16.82
N ASN A 119 -19.90 -11.58 -17.75
CA ASN A 119 -20.64 -11.22 -18.96
C ASN A 119 -22.03 -10.67 -18.65
N GLU A 120 -22.68 -11.19 -17.61
CA GLU A 120 -23.99 -10.70 -17.17
C GLU A 120 -23.90 -9.32 -16.54
N LEU A 121 -22.84 -9.05 -15.75
CA LEU A 121 -22.60 -7.72 -15.19
C LEU A 121 -22.36 -6.68 -16.30
N THR A 122 -21.51 -7.00 -17.27
CA THR A 122 -21.22 -6.09 -18.38
C THR A 122 -22.42 -5.89 -19.30
N ALA A 123 -23.14 -6.95 -19.67
CA ALA A 123 -24.37 -6.87 -20.47
C ALA A 123 -25.49 -6.08 -19.77
N SER A 124 -25.52 -6.09 -18.44
CA SER A 124 -26.48 -5.33 -17.63
C SER A 124 -26.11 -3.85 -17.44
N GLY A 125 -25.05 -3.37 -18.10
CA GLY A 125 -24.65 -1.96 -18.09
C GLY A 125 -23.94 -1.52 -16.81
N PHE A 126 -23.26 -2.42 -16.10
CA PHE A 126 -22.44 -2.07 -14.94
C PHE A 126 -21.05 -1.59 -15.33
N GLU A 127 -20.55 -0.63 -14.56
CA GLU A 127 -19.17 -0.13 -14.65
C GLU A 127 -18.25 -1.06 -13.85
N VAL A 128 -17.88 -2.18 -14.46
CA VAL A 128 -17.00 -3.19 -13.86
C VAL A 128 -15.77 -3.42 -14.72
N ASN A 129 -14.65 -3.70 -14.06
CA ASN A 129 -13.43 -4.21 -14.68
C ASN A 129 -12.83 -5.29 -13.78
N PHE A 130 -11.68 -5.86 -14.16
CA PHE A 130 -10.98 -6.85 -13.34
C PHE A 130 -9.45 -6.72 -13.49
N PHE A 131 -8.73 -7.10 -12.45
CA PHE A 131 -7.28 -7.25 -12.52
C PHE A 131 -6.94 -8.52 -13.29
N THR A 132 -6.23 -8.40 -14.42
CA THR A 132 -5.75 -9.57 -15.16
C THR A 132 -4.53 -10.18 -14.47
N GLN A 133 -4.56 -11.49 -14.25
CA GLN A 133 -3.55 -12.27 -13.52
C GLN A 133 -2.14 -12.28 -14.15
N ASP A 134 -2.03 -11.89 -15.41
CA ASP A 134 -0.83 -11.91 -16.24
C ASP A 134 -0.25 -10.53 -16.51
N VAL A 135 -1.10 -9.51 -16.64
CA VAL A 135 -0.69 -8.14 -17.00
C VAL A 135 -0.84 -7.18 -15.82
N ALA A 136 -1.97 -7.17 -15.12
CA ALA A 136 -2.26 -6.16 -14.09
C ALA A 136 -1.70 -6.50 -12.70
N THR A 137 -0.92 -7.58 -12.58
CA THR A 137 -0.45 -8.12 -11.31
C THR A 137 1.06 -8.32 -11.28
N ILE A 138 1.62 -8.44 -10.07
CA ILE A 138 2.99 -8.89 -9.80
C ILE A 138 2.91 -9.93 -8.68
N LEU A 139 3.42 -11.14 -8.94
CA LEU A 139 3.53 -12.24 -7.98
C LEU A 139 4.84 -12.17 -7.18
N LYS A 140 4.95 -12.94 -6.11
CA LYS A 140 6.12 -13.00 -5.23
C LYS A 140 7.45 -13.21 -5.96
N SER A 141 7.51 -14.11 -6.94
CA SER A 141 8.71 -14.32 -7.75
C SER A 141 9.09 -13.06 -8.52
N GLN A 142 8.11 -12.43 -9.19
CA GLN A 142 8.30 -11.20 -9.94
C GLN A 142 8.65 -10.01 -9.03
N MET A 143 8.19 -9.98 -7.77
CA MET A 143 8.62 -9.00 -6.78
C MET A 143 10.13 -9.08 -6.55
N ARG A 144 10.73 -10.28 -6.48
CA ARG A 144 12.19 -10.42 -6.38
C ARG A 144 12.89 -9.93 -7.63
N ASP A 145 12.44 -10.39 -8.79
CA ASP A 145 13.08 -10.09 -10.07
C ASP A 145 13.06 -8.58 -10.37
N LYS A 146 11.97 -7.91 -10.01
CA LYS A 146 11.79 -6.46 -10.16
C LYS A 146 12.34 -5.66 -8.97
N GLN A 147 12.94 -6.33 -7.99
CA GLN A 147 13.47 -5.72 -6.77
C GLN A 147 12.44 -4.85 -6.03
N VAL A 148 11.17 -5.31 -6.00
CA VAL A 148 10.14 -4.69 -5.16
C VAL A 148 10.54 -4.87 -3.70
N ALA A 149 10.70 -3.77 -2.97
CA ALA A 149 11.35 -3.75 -1.67
C ALA A 149 10.68 -2.77 -0.70
N ALA A 150 11.12 -2.82 0.56
CA ALA A 150 10.72 -1.82 1.54
C ALA A 150 11.08 -0.40 1.06
N GLY A 151 10.14 0.54 1.26
CA GLY A 151 10.22 1.90 0.77
C GLY A 151 9.46 2.14 -0.55
N ASP A 152 9.19 1.10 -1.34
CA ASP A 152 8.38 1.25 -2.55
C ASP A 152 6.96 1.71 -2.21
N GLY A 153 6.46 2.69 -2.96
CA GLY A 153 5.12 3.20 -2.76
C GLY A 153 4.03 2.17 -3.06
N VAL A 154 2.93 2.22 -2.31
CA VAL A 154 1.72 1.44 -2.57
C VAL A 154 0.47 2.30 -2.49
N PHE A 155 -0.59 1.82 -3.15
CA PHE A 155 -1.95 2.28 -2.96
C PHE A 155 -2.79 1.15 -2.38
N VAL A 156 -3.57 1.45 -1.35
CA VAL A 156 -4.57 0.55 -0.76
C VAL A 156 -5.94 1.06 -1.20
N LEU A 157 -6.71 0.21 -1.87
CA LEU A 157 -8.03 0.56 -2.39
C LEU A 157 -9.11 -0.13 -1.56
N GLY A 158 -10.17 0.60 -1.20
CA GLY A 158 -11.31 -0.01 -0.55
C GLY A 158 -12.30 0.99 0.02
N PHE A 159 -13.04 0.53 1.03
CA PHE A 159 -14.17 1.24 1.62
C PHE A 159 -14.08 1.27 3.16
N PRO A 160 -13.07 1.96 3.74
CA PRO A 160 -12.94 2.10 5.18
C PRO A 160 -14.18 2.67 5.84
N MET A 161 -14.47 2.25 7.07
CA MET A 161 -15.39 2.91 8.00
C MET A 161 -16.81 3.10 7.45
N ASN A 162 -17.30 2.15 6.65
CA ASN A 162 -18.57 2.27 5.94
C ASN A 162 -18.66 3.47 4.96
N LEU A 163 -17.53 4.01 4.51
CA LEU A 163 -17.47 5.15 3.60
C LEU A 163 -17.49 4.72 2.13
N ALA A 164 -18.34 3.74 1.79
CA ALA A 164 -18.53 3.36 0.40
C ALA A 164 -19.32 4.42 -0.39
N GLY A 165 -20.02 5.33 0.28
CA GLY A 165 -20.90 6.32 -0.33
C GLY A 165 -22.36 5.90 -0.23
N GLN A 166 -23.26 6.89 -0.18
CA GLN A 166 -24.69 6.66 0.06
C GLN A 166 -25.40 6.17 -1.22
N GLN A 167 -25.18 6.87 -2.33
CA GLN A 167 -25.85 6.58 -3.59
C GLN A 167 -25.17 5.46 -4.40
N ARG A 168 -23.83 5.45 -4.42
CA ARG A 168 -23.02 4.50 -5.20
C ARG A 168 -21.67 4.32 -4.53
N ASN A 169 -20.89 3.35 -5.00
CA ASN A 169 -19.53 3.14 -4.53
C ASN A 169 -18.60 4.26 -5.01
N TYR A 170 -17.83 4.82 -4.08
CA TYR A 170 -16.67 5.66 -4.36
C TYR A 170 -15.46 5.03 -3.68
N VAL A 171 -14.60 4.39 -4.46
CA VAL A 171 -13.41 3.72 -3.94
C VAL A 171 -12.49 4.75 -3.30
N ILE A 172 -12.10 4.51 -2.05
CA ILE A 172 -11.12 5.35 -1.34
C ILE A 172 -9.73 4.82 -1.66
N VAL A 173 -8.90 5.69 -2.21
CA VAL A 173 -7.48 5.41 -2.48
C VAL A 173 -6.66 5.94 -1.32
N ARG A 174 -5.92 5.07 -0.64
CA ARG A 174 -4.94 5.45 0.38
C ARG A 174 -3.54 5.20 -0.13
N GLN A 175 -2.61 6.09 0.15
CA GLN A 175 -1.21 5.91 -0.19
C GLN A 175 -0.41 5.46 1.03
N GLY A 176 0.56 4.57 0.80
CA GLY A 176 1.50 4.12 1.81
C GLY A 176 2.81 3.66 1.16
N VAL A 177 3.60 2.89 1.90
CA VAL A 177 4.81 2.21 1.39
C VAL A 177 4.84 0.75 1.83
N ILE A 178 5.60 -0.09 1.13
CA ILE A 178 6.00 -1.39 1.66
C ILE A 178 6.90 -1.13 2.88
N ALA A 179 6.45 -1.51 4.07
CA ALA A 179 7.23 -1.36 5.30
C ALA A 179 8.26 -2.48 5.41
N ARG A 180 7.87 -3.71 5.06
CA ARG A 180 8.73 -4.89 5.11
C ARG A 180 8.16 -6.03 4.28
N ASN A 181 8.95 -6.56 3.34
CA ASN A 181 8.59 -7.73 2.55
C ASN A 181 9.67 -8.82 2.51
N SER A 182 10.86 -8.58 3.08
CA SER A 182 11.97 -9.54 3.06
C SER A 182 11.61 -10.88 3.69
N GLU A 183 10.93 -10.91 4.83
CA GLU A 183 10.49 -12.16 5.47
C GLU A 183 9.53 -12.97 4.59
N MET A 184 8.64 -12.28 3.89
CA MET A 184 7.75 -12.92 2.92
C MET A 184 8.55 -13.50 1.77
N LEU A 185 9.45 -12.69 1.19
CA LEU A 185 10.36 -13.14 0.14
C LEU A 185 11.19 -14.34 0.65
N ASP A 186 11.78 -14.33 1.82
CA ASP A 186 12.59 -15.46 2.31
C ASP A 186 11.77 -16.69 2.74
N ASN A 187 10.44 -16.66 2.52
CA ASN A 187 9.48 -17.69 2.91
C ASN A 187 9.39 -17.90 4.43
N ALA A 188 9.85 -16.93 5.23
CA ALA A 188 9.72 -16.92 6.68
C ALA A 188 8.33 -16.40 7.14
N SER A 189 7.61 -15.70 6.26
CA SER A 189 6.23 -15.23 6.49
C SER A 189 5.35 -15.48 5.26
N THR A 190 4.05 -15.63 5.49
CA THR A 190 3.04 -15.69 4.43
C THR A 190 2.58 -14.29 3.98
N THR A 191 2.71 -13.28 4.84
CA THR A 191 2.33 -11.89 4.56
C THR A 191 3.55 -10.97 4.47
N PHE A 192 3.38 -9.84 3.78
CA PHE A 192 4.27 -8.69 3.90
C PHE A 192 3.52 -7.51 4.53
N MET A 193 4.27 -6.56 5.07
CA MET A 193 3.72 -5.43 5.81
C MET A 193 3.82 -4.14 5.00
N VAL A 194 2.76 -3.33 5.06
CA VAL A 194 2.72 -1.97 4.50
C VAL A 194 2.54 -0.95 5.62
N ASP A 195 3.17 0.21 5.46
CA ASP A 195 2.89 1.42 6.24
C ASP A 195 1.81 2.19 5.50
N ALA A 196 0.57 1.89 5.88
CA ALA A 196 -0.64 2.52 5.40
C ALA A 196 -1.68 2.38 6.50
N PHE A 197 -2.33 3.48 6.84
CA PHE A 197 -3.52 3.40 7.67
C PHE A 197 -4.56 2.52 6.97
N VAL A 198 -5.01 1.49 7.65
CA VAL A 198 -6.04 0.55 7.20
C VAL A 198 -7.07 0.47 8.33
N PHE A 199 -8.32 0.75 8.00
CA PHE A 199 -9.45 0.71 8.94
C PHE A 199 -10.40 -0.44 8.60
N PRO A 200 -11.29 -0.86 9.54
CA PRO A 200 -12.38 -1.77 9.23
C PRO A 200 -13.10 -1.37 7.93
N GLY A 201 -13.40 -2.35 7.08
CA GLY A 201 -13.90 -2.13 5.72
C GLY A 201 -12.84 -2.20 4.62
N ASN A 202 -11.55 -2.01 4.91
CA ASN A 202 -10.47 -2.25 3.92
C ASN A 202 -10.09 -3.73 3.76
N SER A 203 -10.43 -4.59 4.72
CA SER A 203 -10.12 -6.02 4.64
C SER A 203 -10.66 -6.61 3.34
N GLY A 204 -9.83 -7.41 2.67
CA GLY A 204 -10.08 -7.95 1.33
C GLY A 204 -9.81 -6.97 0.19
N GLY A 205 -9.45 -5.73 0.47
CA GLY A 205 -9.14 -4.70 -0.51
C GLY A 205 -7.80 -4.92 -1.22
N PRO A 206 -7.70 -4.55 -2.52
CA PRO A 206 -6.48 -4.72 -3.28
C PRO A 206 -5.39 -3.71 -2.88
N VAL A 207 -4.15 -4.21 -2.82
CA VAL A 207 -2.93 -3.41 -2.66
C VAL A 207 -2.19 -3.35 -3.99
N VAL A 208 -1.95 -2.14 -4.46
CA VAL A 208 -1.38 -1.83 -5.77
C VAL A 208 -0.01 -1.18 -5.60
N LEU A 209 1.02 -1.70 -6.24
CA LEU A 209 2.32 -1.05 -6.35
C LEU A 209 2.16 0.29 -7.07
N LYS A 210 2.70 1.36 -6.48
CA LYS A 210 2.69 2.70 -7.06
C LYS A 210 3.82 2.81 -8.08
N PRO A 211 3.57 3.32 -9.29
CA PRO A 211 4.65 3.64 -10.23
C PRO A 211 5.60 4.70 -9.63
N GLU A 212 6.90 4.42 -9.73
CA GLU A 212 7.99 5.26 -9.28
C GLU A 212 9.16 5.15 -10.27
N ILE A 213 9.19 6.05 -11.25
CA ILE A 213 10.19 6.06 -12.33
C ILE A 213 11.55 6.60 -11.82
N VAL A 214 11.54 7.37 -10.72
CA VAL A 214 12.75 7.93 -10.12
C VAL A 214 13.36 6.89 -9.20
N SER A 215 14.54 6.39 -9.58
CA SER A 215 15.35 5.52 -8.74
C SER A 215 16.69 6.17 -8.40
N ILE A 216 17.32 5.72 -7.31
CA ILE A 216 18.68 6.10 -6.92
C ILE A 216 19.69 5.02 -7.33
N GLU A 217 20.98 5.33 -7.22
CA GLU A 217 22.07 4.38 -7.49
C GLU A 217 21.85 3.07 -6.72
N GLY A 218 21.78 1.95 -7.46
CA GLY A 218 21.57 0.61 -6.89
C GLY A 218 20.10 0.20 -6.70
N THR A 219 19.12 0.99 -7.16
CA THR A 219 17.68 0.67 -7.04
C THR A 219 16.98 0.64 -8.40
N SER A 220 15.92 -0.15 -8.50
CA SER A 220 15.07 -0.26 -9.70
C SER A 220 13.87 0.69 -9.60
N GLY A 221 13.52 1.32 -10.73
CA GLY A 221 12.28 2.08 -10.85
C GLY A 221 11.12 1.17 -11.29
N HIS A 222 9.90 1.56 -10.94
CA HIS A 222 8.66 0.85 -11.29
C HIS A 222 7.84 1.70 -12.26
N ASP A 223 7.71 1.27 -13.50
CA ASP A 223 7.09 2.06 -14.58
C ASP A 223 5.56 1.88 -14.70
N ARG A 224 4.98 0.93 -13.95
CA ARG A 224 3.56 0.59 -14.03
C ARG A 224 2.96 0.30 -12.66
N ALA A 225 1.65 0.52 -12.55
CA ALA A 225 0.87 0.10 -11.40
C ALA A 225 0.49 -1.36 -11.55
N ALA A 226 0.59 -2.14 -10.47
CA ALA A 226 0.23 -3.54 -10.49
C ALA A 226 -0.32 -3.98 -9.13
N LEU A 227 -1.35 -4.82 -9.14
CA LEU A 227 -1.84 -5.49 -7.95
C LEU A 227 -0.74 -6.42 -7.42
N ILE A 228 -0.41 -6.30 -6.13
CA ILE A 228 0.63 -7.08 -5.45
C ILE A 228 0.09 -7.90 -4.29
N GLY A 229 -1.12 -7.62 -3.82
CA GLY A 229 -1.71 -8.40 -2.73
C GLY A 229 -3.07 -7.90 -2.25
N ILE A 230 -3.50 -8.49 -1.13
CA ILE A 230 -4.79 -8.26 -0.49
C ILE A 230 -4.56 -7.87 0.96
N VAL A 231 -5.21 -6.80 1.42
CA VAL A 231 -5.22 -6.43 2.84
C VAL A 231 -5.98 -7.48 3.66
N THR A 232 -5.35 -8.02 4.69
CA THR A 232 -6.00 -8.98 5.60
C THR A 232 -6.19 -8.42 7.00
N GLN A 233 -5.23 -7.67 7.52
CA GLN A 233 -5.27 -7.24 8.91
C GLN A 233 -4.58 -5.88 9.12
N SER A 234 -5.10 -5.05 10.02
CA SER A 234 -4.38 -3.90 10.57
C SER A 234 -3.69 -4.27 11.88
N ARG A 235 -2.51 -3.70 12.14
CA ARG A 235 -1.86 -3.79 13.44
C ARG A 235 -2.33 -2.63 14.32
N ASN A 236 -2.75 -2.97 15.53
CA ASN A 236 -3.12 -2.00 16.54
C ASN A 236 -2.01 -1.92 17.59
N TYR A 237 -1.72 -0.71 18.05
CA TYR A 237 -1.01 -0.48 19.30
C TYR A 237 -2.01 -0.65 20.45
N VAL A 238 -1.68 -1.51 21.41
CA VAL A 238 -2.54 -1.81 22.57
C VAL A 238 -1.84 -1.35 23.84
N ASP A 239 -2.46 -0.41 24.55
CA ASP A 239 -2.00 0.04 25.87
C ASP A 239 -2.97 -0.43 26.95
N THR A 240 -2.48 -1.19 27.92
CA THR A 240 -3.32 -1.82 28.94
C THR A 240 -3.04 -1.25 30.32
N ALA A 241 -4.06 -0.65 30.94
CA ALA A 241 -4.04 -0.24 32.33
C ALA A 241 -4.11 -1.47 33.26
N ILE A 242 -3.08 -1.65 34.09
CA ILE A 242 -2.97 -2.76 35.05
C ILE A 242 -3.29 -2.26 36.47
N SER A 243 -4.04 -3.05 37.24
CA SER A 243 -4.30 -2.78 38.66
C SER A 243 -3.04 -2.99 39.51
N PRO A 244 -2.51 -1.98 40.24
CA PRO A 244 -1.31 -2.15 41.04
C PRO A 244 -1.45 -3.18 42.17
N GLN A 245 -2.67 -3.38 42.67
CA GLN A 245 -2.96 -4.32 43.77
C GLN A 245 -3.04 -5.77 43.30
N THR A 246 -3.62 -6.03 42.12
CA THR A 246 -3.95 -7.40 41.68
C THR A 246 -3.13 -7.88 40.48
N GLY A 247 -2.42 -6.98 39.79
CA GLY A 247 -1.70 -7.28 38.55
C GLY A 247 -2.62 -7.57 37.36
N ARG A 248 -3.94 -7.40 37.50
CA ARG A 248 -4.91 -7.73 36.44
C ARG A 248 -5.18 -6.53 35.53
N PRO A 249 -5.38 -6.76 34.21
CA PRO A 249 -5.89 -5.76 33.28
C PRO A 249 -7.22 -5.17 33.75
N ARG A 250 -7.35 -3.83 33.63
CA ARG A 250 -8.59 -3.10 33.92
C ARG A 250 -9.21 -2.53 32.65
N ILE A 251 -8.39 -1.91 31.81
CA ILE A 251 -8.81 -1.23 30.58
C ILE A 251 -7.70 -1.43 29.54
N SER A 252 -8.07 -1.63 28.27
CA SER A 252 -7.13 -1.59 27.14
C SER A 252 -7.57 -0.50 26.17
N PHE A 253 -6.61 0.31 25.71
CA PHE A 253 -6.76 1.30 24.66
C PHE A 253 -6.13 0.74 23.39
N GLU A 254 -6.88 0.76 22.29
CA GLU A 254 -6.38 0.33 20.99
C GLU A 254 -6.33 1.48 20.01
N GLU A 255 -5.17 1.67 19.38
CA GLU A 255 -4.95 2.67 18.34
C GLU A 255 -4.40 2.01 17.08
N ASN A 256 -4.74 2.54 15.91
CA ASN A 256 -4.17 2.02 14.66
C ASN A 256 -2.68 2.36 14.58
N ALA A 257 -1.82 1.35 14.43
CA ALA A 257 -0.37 1.56 14.38
C ALA A 257 0.13 2.09 13.03
N GLY A 258 -0.75 2.34 12.06
CA GLY A 258 -0.38 2.70 10.69
C GLY A 258 0.16 1.52 9.86
N LEU A 259 0.16 0.31 10.41
CA LEU A 259 0.71 -0.88 9.77
C LEU A 259 -0.40 -1.87 9.40
N ALA A 260 -0.26 -2.50 8.23
CA ALA A 260 -1.19 -3.53 7.77
C ALA A 260 -0.46 -4.71 7.15
N GLU A 261 -1.03 -5.90 7.34
CA GLU A 261 -0.60 -7.14 6.72
C GLU A 261 -1.28 -7.31 5.36
N VAL A 262 -0.49 -7.76 4.39
CA VAL A 262 -0.91 -7.98 3.01
C VAL A 262 -0.51 -9.39 2.60
N LEU A 263 -1.48 -10.17 2.14
CA LEU A 263 -1.21 -11.46 1.50
C LEU A 263 -0.81 -11.24 0.03
N PRO A 264 0.30 -11.85 -0.45
CA PRO A 264 0.65 -11.81 -1.86
C PRO A 264 -0.36 -12.57 -2.72
N LEU A 265 -0.45 -12.20 -3.99
CA LEU A 265 -1.43 -12.76 -4.92
C LEU A 265 -1.21 -14.24 -5.24
N ASP A 266 -0.02 -14.79 -4.96
CA ASP A 266 0.29 -16.21 -5.12
C ASP A 266 -0.79 -17.08 -4.45
N TYR A 267 -1.23 -16.73 -3.24
CA TYR A 267 -2.27 -17.46 -2.52
C TYR A 267 -3.66 -17.35 -3.16
N VAL A 268 -3.96 -16.26 -3.89
CA VAL A 268 -5.19 -16.16 -4.68
C VAL A 268 -5.17 -17.16 -5.82
N ASN A 269 -4.03 -17.25 -6.51
CA ASN A 269 -3.83 -18.20 -7.60
C ASN A 269 -3.87 -19.65 -7.11
N GLU A 270 -3.25 -19.94 -5.96
CA GLU A 270 -3.30 -21.25 -5.33
C GLU A 270 -4.72 -21.66 -4.95
N ALA A 271 -5.50 -20.75 -4.36
CA ALA A 271 -6.90 -20.99 -4.01
C ALA A 271 -7.75 -21.28 -5.27
N ILE A 272 -7.63 -20.45 -6.31
CA ILE A 272 -8.36 -20.62 -7.58
C ILE A 272 -7.96 -21.94 -8.25
N THR A 273 -6.67 -22.23 -8.34
CA THR A 273 -6.16 -23.45 -8.98
C THR A 273 -6.66 -24.69 -8.25
N THR A 274 -6.62 -24.69 -6.91
CA THR A 274 -7.13 -25.80 -6.10
C THR A 274 -8.64 -25.99 -6.27
N TYR A 275 -9.40 -24.89 -6.29
CA TYR A 275 -10.84 -24.93 -6.55
C TYR A 275 -11.16 -25.52 -7.92
N ARG A 276 -10.48 -25.06 -8.98
CA ARG A 276 -10.67 -25.58 -10.34
C ARG A 276 -10.40 -27.08 -10.44
N ARG A 277 -9.31 -27.55 -9.82
CA ARG A 277 -8.99 -28.98 -9.72
C ARG A 277 -10.06 -29.77 -8.97
N SER A 278 -10.60 -29.22 -7.88
CA SER A 278 -11.70 -29.88 -7.13
C SER A 278 -12.98 -30.03 -7.95
N LYS A 279 -13.16 -29.20 -8.99
CA LYS A 279 -14.28 -29.28 -9.94
C LYS A 279 -13.97 -30.14 -11.18
N GLY A 280 -12.76 -30.69 -11.29
CA GLY A 280 -12.31 -31.42 -12.48
C GLY A 280 -12.20 -30.53 -13.72
N TRP A 281 -12.08 -29.21 -13.55
CA TRP A 281 -11.91 -28.29 -14.68
C TRP A 281 -10.45 -28.31 -15.15
N PRO A 282 -10.19 -28.23 -16.46
CA PRO A 282 -8.84 -28.29 -16.99
C PRO A 282 -8.00 -27.12 -16.46
N ASP A 283 -6.74 -27.39 -16.12
CA ASP A 283 -5.78 -26.31 -15.86
C ASP A 283 -5.65 -25.41 -17.12
N PRO A 284 -5.30 -24.12 -16.98
CA PRO A 284 -5.16 -23.21 -18.11
C PRO A 284 -4.30 -23.81 -19.21
N LEU A 285 -4.75 -23.67 -20.46
CA LEU A 285 -3.97 -24.16 -21.59
C LEU A 285 -2.68 -23.35 -21.67
N PRO A 286 -1.49 -23.99 -21.65
CA PRO A 286 -0.25 -23.28 -21.86
C PRO A 286 -0.27 -22.60 -23.22
N ARG A 287 0.45 -21.47 -23.33
CA ARG A 287 0.65 -20.75 -24.58
C ARG A 287 0.92 -21.73 -25.71
N ALA A 288 0.10 -21.71 -26.76
CA ALA A 288 0.44 -22.40 -28.00
C ALA A 288 1.82 -21.90 -28.42
N ALA A 289 2.81 -22.80 -28.47
CA ALA A 289 4.18 -22.44 -28.80
C ALA A 289 4.14 -21.56 -30.04
N ALA A 290 4.65 -20.33 -29.92
CA ALA A 290 4.80 -19.49 -31.09
C ALA A 290 5.66 -20.31 -32.05
N THR A 291 5.10 -20.72 -33.19
CA THR A 291 5.88 -21.21 -34.31
C THR A 291 6.86 -20.09 -34.65
N SER A 292 8.07 -20.18 -34.12
CA SER A 292 9.20 -19.38 -34.54
C SER A 292 9.53 -19.83 -35.94
N GLN A 293 8.81 -19.31 -36.93
CA GLN A 293 9.38 -19.22 -38.27
C GLN A 293 10.57 -18.27 -38.16
N PRO A 294 11.78 -18.69 -38.56
CA PRO A 294 12.87 -17.75 -38.75
C PRO A 294 12.41 -16.67 -39.73
N PRO A 295 12.84 -15.41 -39.57
CA PRO A 295 12.52 -14.37 -40.54
C PRO A 295 12.94 -14.86 -41.93
N ALA A 296 12.01 -14.83 -42.88
CA ALA A 296 12.29 -15.15 -44.27
C ALA A 296 13.45 -14.26 -44.75
N GLU A 297 14.51 -14.89 -45.26
CA GLU A 297 15.56 -14.19 -45.99
C GLU A 297 14.90 -13.46 -47.17
N SER A 298 14.88 -12.14 -47.09
CA SER A 298 14.47 -11.30 -48.21
C SER A 298 15.62 -11.25 -49.22
N ASP A 299 15.58 -12.13 -50.21
CA ASP A 299 16.40 -12.04 -51.41
C ASP A 299 15.99 -10.78 -52.19
N THR A 300 16.72 -9.68 -51.96
CA THR A 300 16.69 -8.52 -52.84
C THR A 300 18.13 -8.23 -53.27
N PRO A 301 18.44 -8.24 -54.58
CA PRO A 301 19.79 -7.91 -55.04
C PRO A 301 20.09 -6.44 -54.77
N VAL A 302 21.16 -6.17 -54.04
CA VAL A 302 21.69 -4.82 -53.84
C VAL A 302 22.33 -4.34 -55.15
N ALA A 303 21.78 -3.29 -55.75
CA ALA A 303 22.42 -2.57 -56.85
C ALA A 303 23.63 -1.77 -56.33
N PRO A 304 24.75 -1.67 -57.08
CA PRO A 304 25.96 -0.99 -56.60
C PRO A 304 25.81 0.53 -56.64
N VAL A 305 26.28 1.20 -55.58
CA VAL A 305 26.38 2.66 -55.50
C VAL A 305 27.73 3.12 -56.07
N PRO A 306 27.80 4.17 -56.92
CA PRO A 306 29.05 4.65 -57.50
C PRO A 306 29.96 5.34 -56.47
N ALA A 307 31.26 5.15 -56.66
CA ALA A 307 32.31 5.73 -55.84
C ALA A 307 32.56 7.20 -56.22
N GLU A 308 32.02 8.14 -55.46
CA GLU A 308 32.63 9.46 -55.31
C GLU A 308 32.15 10.16 -54.03
N GLN A 309 33.03 10.95 -53.42
CA GLN A 309 32.87 11.73 -52.19
C GLN A 309 33.20 11.05 -50.85
N GLN A 310 34.34 10.34 -50.81
CA GLN A 310 35.19 10.40 -49.61
C GLN A 310 36.01 11.69 -49.64
N ARG A 311 35.57 12.72 -48.91
CA ARG A 311 36.47 13.67 -48.23
C ARG A 311 35.71 14.53 -47.21
N GLY A 312 35.96 14.23 -45.95
CA GLY A 312 35.94 15.23 -44.88
C GLY A 312 34.94 14.96 -43.75
N LEU A 313 35.37 14.26 -42.70
CA LEU A 313 34.94 14.54 -41.32
C LEU A 313 35.92 13.91 -40.32
N ARG A 314 36.70 14.76 -39.64
CA ARG A 314 37.48 14.40 -38.44
C ARG A 314 36.55 14.31 -37.22
N PRO A 315 36.86 13.50 -36.18
CA PRO A 315 35.89 13.20 -35.13
C PRO A 315 35.79 14.31 -34.07
N ARG A 316 34.55 14.79 -33.83
CA ARG A 316 34.13 15.74 -32.77
C ARG A 316 34.11 15.09 -31.36
N GLY A 317 35.12 14.29 -31.00
CA GLY A 317 35.17 13.55 -29.72
C GLY A 317 35.89 14.26 -28.56
N ARG A 318 36.85 15.16 -28.84
CA ARG A 318 37.72 15.74 -27.79
C ARG A 318 37.13 16.94 -27.04
N LYS A 319 36.24 17.73 -27.66
CA LYS A 319 35.65 18.93 -27.01
C LYS A 319 34.61 18.58 -25.93
N ARG A 320 33.85 17.49 -26.07
CA ARG A 320 32.88 17.05 -25.05
C ARG A 320 33.56 16.52 -23.78
N LEU A 321 34.67 15.78 -23.90
CA LEU A 321 35.39 15.25 -22.75
C LEU A 321 36.08 16.34 -21.92
N ALA A 322 36.59 17.39 -22.58
CA ALA A 322 37.16 18.56 -21.91
C ALA A 322 36.08 19.37 -21.15
N ALA A 323 34.90 19.55 -21.75
CA ALA A 323 33.77 20.23 -21.12
C ALA A 323 33.27 19.47 -19.88
N VAL A 324 33.14 18.14 -19.95
CA VAL A 324 32.72 17.30 -18.81
C VAL A 324 33.74 17.34 -17.67
N LYS A 325 35.05 17.30 -17.98
CA LYS A 325 36.11 17.44 -16.96
C LYS A 325 36.10 18.82 -16.29
N ALA A 326 35.84 19.90 -17.03
CA ALA A 326 35.75 21.25 -16.49
C ALA A 326 34.56 21.42 -15.52
N VAL A 327 33.38 20.88 -15.88
CA VAL A 327 32.18 20.91 -15.03
C VAL A 327 32.40 20.12 -13.73
N LYS A 328 33.02 18.93 -13.81
CA LYS A 328 33.33 18.11 -12.63
C LYS A 328 34.32 18.83 -11.68
N LYS A 329 35.32 19.53 -12.21
CA LYS A 329 36.28 20.32 -11.42
C LYS A 329 35.62 21.53 -10.75
N ALA A 330 34.69 22.20 -11.44
CA ALA A 330 33.93 23.32 -10.88
C ALA A 330 33.00 22.88 -9.73
N LEU A 331 32.33 21.73 -9.86
CA LEU A 331 31.47 21.15 -8.81
C LEU A 331 32.23 20.77 -7.54
N ILE A 332 33.43 20.20 -7.68
CA ILE A 332 34.31 19.85 -6.56
C ILE A 332 34.78 21.13 -5.83
N SER A 333 35.16 22.17 -6.57
CA SER A 333 35.55 23.47 -5.99
C SER A 333 34.40 24.14 -5.23
N LYS A 334 33.16 24.07 -5.76
CA LYS A 334 31.97 24.64 -5.11
C LYS A 334 31.64 23.90 -3.80
N LYS A 335 31.72 22.57 -3.77
CA LYS A 335 31.55 21.77 -2.54
C LYS A 335 32.63 22.09 -1.49
N ALA A 336 33.88 22.26 -1.90
CA ALA A 336 34.96 22.64 -1.00
C ALA A 336 34.75 24.04 -0.40
N LEU A 337 34.25 25.00 -1.18
CA LEU A 337 33.96 26.36 -0.70
C LEU A 337 32.82 26.38 0.32
N VAL A 338 31.75 25.59 0.10
CA VAL A 338 30.63 25.45 1.04
C VAL A 338 31.09 24.81 2.35
N ALA A 339 31.92 23.76 2.28
CA ALA A 339 32.50 23.13 3.48
C ALA A 339 33.39 24.10 4.27
N LYS A 340 34.20 24.92 3.58
CA LYS A 340 35.07 25.92 4.22
C LYS A 340 34.26 27.02 4.92
N LYS A 341 33.15 27.48 4.31
CA LYS A 341 32.22 28.44 4.93
C LYS A 341 31.51 27.85 6.16
N ALA A 342 31.09 26.58 6.10
CA ALA A 342 30.47 25.90 7.24
C ALA A 342 31.46 25.74 8.42
N LEU A 343 32.73 25.42 8.14
CA LEU A 343 33.77 25.31 9.16
C LEU A 343 34.10 26.66 9.81
N ALA A 344 34.15 27.74 9.02
CA ALA A 344 34.34 29.10 9.53
C ALA A 344 33.18 29.55 10.44
N ALA A 345 31.94 29.25 10.06
CA ALA A 345 30.75 29.53 10.88
C ALA A 345 30.76 28.76 12.21
N LYS A 346 31.23 27.50 12.20
CA LYS A 346 31.35 26.67 13.42
C LYS A 346 32.43 27.20 14.37
N ARG A 347 33.56 27.66 13.83
CA ARG A 347 34.64 28.31 14.61
C ARG A 347 34.20 29.64 15.23
N GLY A 348 33.45 30.47 14.49
CA GLY A 348 32.90 31.73 15.01
C GLY A 348 31.89 31.55 16.16
N ARG A 349 31.04 30.52 16.10
CA ARG A 349 30.12 30.19 17.20
C ARG A 349 30.84 29.66 18.44
N SER A 350 31.93 28.92 18.26
CA SER A 350 32.74 28.41 19.38
C SER A 350 33.51 29.53 20.10
N ALA A 351 34.06 30.49 19.34
CA ALA A 351 34.75 31.65 19.91
C ALA A 351 33.81 32.54 20.74
N LYS A 352 32.58 32.82 20.25
CA LYS A 352 31.57 33.56 21.03
C LYS A 352 31.16 32.84 22.33
N ARG A 353 31.17 31.51 22.34
CA ARG A 353 30.82 30.70 23.51
C ARG A 353 31.93 30.69 24.58
N ILE A 354 33.19 30.82 24.17
CA ILE A 354 34.35 30.88 25.07
C ILE A 354 34.43 32.26 25.75
N VAL A 355 34.21 33.35 25.01
CA VAL A 355 34.19 34.72 25.57
C VAL A 355 33.03 34.89 26.58
N ALA A 356 31.86 34.30 26.31
CA ALA A 356 30.74 34.33 27.25
C ALA A 356 31.00 33.56 28.56
N LYS A 357 31.83 32.50 28.53
CA LYS A 357 32.20 31.73 29.73
C LYS A 357 33.28 32.42 30.58
N GLN A 358 34.17 33.22 29.98
CA GLN A 358 35.18 33.98 30.71
C GLN A 358 34.62 35.22 31.43
N ALA A 359 33.50 35.78 30.96
CA ALA A 359 32.85 36.93 31.60
C ALA A 359 32.05 36.57 32.88
N LEU A 360 31.73 35.30 33.10
CA LEU A 360 30.92 34.82 34.23
C LEU A 360 31.73 34.23 35.41
N GLY A 361 33.06 34.25 35.33
CA GLY A 361 33.95 33.54 36.26
C GLY A 361 34.72 34.38 37.29
N ALA A 362 34.40 35.66 37.50
CA ALA A 362 35.16 36.50 38.42
C ALA A 362 34.24 37.31 39.35
N LYS A 363 34.07 36.85 40.60
CA LYS A 363 34.01 37.70 41.81
C LYS A 363 34.40 36.87 43.06
N PRO A 364 35.11 37.46 44.04
CA PRO A 364 35.86 36.73 45.06
C PRO A 364 35.11 36.58 46.41
N THR A 365 35.49 35.57 47.17
CA THR A 365 35.07 35.32 48.57
C THR A 365 35.97 36.04 49.57
N SER A 366 35.38 36.78 50.53
CA SER A 366 35.76 36.81 51.96
C SER A 366 35.02 37.93 52.72
N ASN A 367 34.27 37.61 53.78
CA ASN A 367 34.67 37.92 55.17
C ASN A 367 33.55 37.69 56.19
N VAL A 368 33.96 37.04 57.29
CA VAL A 368 33.25 36.86 58.55
C VAL A 368 33.32 38.15 59.37
N ARG A 369 32.22 38.58 60.01
CA ARG A 369 32.26 39.23 61.33
C ARG A 369 30.91 39.17 62.07
N ARG A 370 31.06 38.84 63.34
CA ARG A 370 30.08 38.53 64.39
C ARG A 370 29.79 39.80 65.19
N ILE A 371 28.54 40.13 65.50
CA ILE A 371 28.19 41.06 66.60
C ILE A 371 26.95 40.55 67.37
N HIS A 372 27.14 40.48 68.69
CA HIS A 372 26.25 40.38 69.86
C HIS A 372 25.06 41.40 69.84
N ARG A 373 23.96 41.40 70.62
CA ARG A 373 23.39 40.70 71.80
C ARG A 373 22.05 41.41 72.15
N VAL A 374 21.26 40.78 73.04
CA VAL A 374 20.18 41.34 73.92
C VAL A 374 18.85 41.61 73.19
N GLY A 375 17.66 41.21 73.63
CA GLY A 375 17.12 40.71 74.91
C GLY A 375 15.71 41.33 75.09
N GLU A 376 14.85 40.70 75.91
CA GLU A 376 13.47 41.12 76.29
C GLU A 376 12.36 40.92 75.24
N LYS A 377 11.09 40.67 75.57
CA LYS A 377 10.30 39.94 76.59
C LYS A 377 8.86 39.91 75.99
N PRO A 378 7.89 39.14 76.54
CA PRO A 378 6.67 38.73 75.83
C PRO A 378 5.43 39.58 76.17
N GLY A 379 4.42 39.50 75.30
CA GLY A 379 3.01 39.91 75.53
C GLY A 379 2.22 39.48 74.28
N ASN A 380 1.45 38.39 74.32
CA ASN A 380 0.07 38.22 74.81
C ASN A 380 -1.01 38.75 73.85
N ASP A 381 -2.09 37.98 73.78
CA ASP A 381 -3.41 38.19 73.17
C ASP A 381 -3.52 37.96 71.65
N ASP A 382 -4.59 37.38 71.12
CA ASP A 382 -5.61 36.43 71.61
C ASP A 382 -6.50 36.13 70.38
N THR A 383 -7.43 35.18 70.50
CA THR A 383 -8.57 34.85 69.61
C THR A 383 -8.25 33.99 68.36
N ASP A 384 -8.58 32.69 68.39
CA ASP A 384 -9.89 32.03 68.27
C ASP A 384 -10.49 32.09 66.86
N GLU A 385 -10.61 30.91 66.22
CA GLU A 385 -11.91 30.33 65.89
C GLU A 385 -11.76 28.90 65.36
N LYS A 386 -12.35 27.95 66.10
CA LYS A 386 -12.91 26.70 65.60
C LYS A 386 -14.29 26.55 66.24
N VAL A 387 -15.33 26.38 65.42
CA VAL A 387 -16.30 25.26 65.52
C VAL A 387 -16.78 24.96 64.10
#